data_AF-A0ABD5TID6-F1
#
_entry.id   AF-A0ABD5TID6-F1
#
_cell.length_a   1.000
_cell.length_b   1.000
_cell.length_c   1.000
_cell.angle_alpha   90.00
_cell.angle_beta   90.00
_cell.angle_gamma   90.00
#
_symmetry.space_group_name_H-M   'P 1'
#
loop_
_entity.id
_entity.type
_entity.pdbx_description
1 polymer ?
#
loop_
_entity_poly.entity_id
_entity_poly.type
_entity_poly.pdbx_seq_one_letter_code
_entity_poly.pdbx_strand_id
1 'polypeptide(L)' 'MTRVEVTPGDVRAPNRLALADFDGVRLIAQVDGEAAVGDRVAFAGAFDLRDGDDERQPRLRVIDE' A
#
# COMPACT_ATOMS: atom_id res chain seq x y z
N MET A 1 -0.87 -1.09 10.52
CA MET A 1 0.12 -0.90 9.44
C MET A 1 1.47 -1.39 9.92
N THR A 2 2.27 -1.99 9.04
CA THR A 2 3.64 -2.43 9.31
C THR A 2 4.62 -1.64 8.43
N ARG A 3 5.65 -1.04 9.04
CA ARG A 3 6.74 -0.38 8.31
C ARG A 3 7.84 -1.40 8.02
N VAL A 4 8.16 -1.60 6.76
CA VAL A 4 9.20 -2.52 6.31
C VAL A 4 10.45 -1.72 5.97
N GLU A 5 11.52 -1.95 6.73
CA GLU A 5 12.78 -1.20 6.58
C GLU A 5 13.73 -1.85 5.56
N VAL A 6 13.58 -3.15 5.32
CA VAL A 6 14.42 -3.92 4.38
C VAL A 6 13.51 -4.60 3.38
N THR A 7 13.68 -4.25 2.11
CA THR A 7 12.88 -4.73 0.98
C THR A 7 13.79 -5.42 -0.04
N PRO A 8 13.22 -6.20 -0.98
CA PRO A 8 13.93 -6.62 -2.18
C PRO A 8 14.58 -5.44 -2.91
N GLY A 9 15.68 -5.68 -3.64
CA GLY A 9 16.49 -4.61 -4.23
C GLY A 9 15.79 -3.77 -5.30
N ASP A 10 14.68 -4.28 -5.84
CA ASP A 10 13.81 -3.63 -6.82
C ASP A 10 12.56 -3.01 -6.18
N VAL A 11 12.43 -3.00 -4.85
CA VAL A 11 11.30 -2.40 -4.14
C VAL A 11 11.82 -1.32 -3.22
N ARG A 12 11.20 -0.13 -3.25
CA ARG A 12 11.61 1.00 -2.40
C ARG A 12 11.56 0.66 -0.91
N ALA A 13 12.65 0.91 -0.19
CA ALA A 13 12.70 0.98 1.27
C ALA A 13 12.74 2.45 1.77
N PRO A 14 12.08 2.78 2.89
CA PRO A 14 11.07 1.98 3.56
C PRO A 14 9.76 1.96 2.76
N ASN A 15 9.00 0.87 2.91
CA ASN A 15 7.60 0.82 2.50
C ASN A 15 6.69 0.50 3.71
N ARG A 16 5.39 0.71 3.51
CA ARG A 16 4.38 0.48 4.55
C ARG A 16 3.36 -0.48 3.99
N LEU A 17 3.03 -1.51 4.74
CA LEU A 17 2.04 -2.52 4.35
C LEU A 17 0.86 -2.49 5.33
N ALA A 18 -0.33 -2.77 4.81
CA ALA A 18 -1.51 -2.98 5.63
C ALA A 18 -2.31 -4.17 5.11
N LEU A 19 -3.02 -4.83 6.04
CA LEU A 19 -4.11 -5.75 5.72
C LEU A 19 -5.39 -4.92 5.69
N ALA A 20 -6.05 -4.84 4.54
CA ALA A 20 -7.32 -4.15 4.36
C ALA A 20 -8.43 -5.17 4.10
N ASP A 21 -9.63 -4.89 4.61
CA ASP A 21 -10.85 -5.64 4.34
C ASP A 21 -11.77 -4.78 3.46
N PHE A 22 -12.17 -5.35 2.33
CA PHE A 22 -13.13 -4.77 1.40
C PHE A 22 -14.35 -5.69 1.34
N ASP A 23 -15.31 -5.45 2.24
CA ASP A 23 -16.56 -6.21 2.34
C ASP A 23 -16.34 -7.74 2.34
N GLY A 24 -15.39 -8.20 3.15
CA GLY A 24 -15.04 -9.62 3.28
C GLY A 24 -13.92 -10.12 2.34
N VAL A 25 -13.45 -9.29 1.41
CA VAL A 25 -12.23 -9.56 0.63
C VAL A 25 -11.02 -8.94 1.34
N ARG A 26 -10.09 -9.79 1.80
CA ARG A 26 -8.89 -9.34 2.52
C ARG A 26 -7.66 -9.32 1.63
N LEU A 27 -6.95 -8.20 1.62
CA LEU A 27 -5.77 -7.97 0.79
C LEU A 27 -4.63 -7.36 1.61
N ILE A 28 -3.40 -7.73 1.29
CA ILE A 28 -2.20 -7.06 1.78
C ILE A 28 -1.69 -6.14 0.67
N ALA A 29 -1.55 -4.85 0.94
CA ALA A 29 -1.09 -3.88 -0.04
C ALA A 29 -0.23 -2.77 0.58
N GLN A 30 0.52 -2.06 -0.27
CA GLN A 30 1.31 -0.90 0.15
C GLN A 30 0.40 0.29 0.49
N VAL A 31 0.79 1.04 1.52
CA VAL A 31 0.10 2.25 1.98
C VAL A 31 0.85 3.50 1.52
N ASP A 32 0.12 4.44 0.92
CA ASP A 32 0.59 5.77 0.59
C ASP A 32 0.43 6.70 1.80
N GLY A 33 1.46 6.73 2.66
CA GLY A 33 1.46 7.52 3.90
C GLY A 33 1.24 6.65 5.14
N GLU A 34 0.79 7.28 6.23
CA GLU A 34 0.46 6.60 7.48
C GLU A 34 -0.99 6.12 7.46
N ALA A 35 -1.27 5.02 8.18
CA ALA A 35 -2.63 4.52 8.40
C ALA A 35 -2.72 3.83 9.76
N ALA A 36 -3.83 4.07 10.46
CA ALA A 36 -4.22 3.40 11.69
C ALA A 36 -5.21 2.26 11.42
N VAL A 37 -5.41 1.41 12.43
CA VAL A 37 -6.45 0.37 12.36
C VAL A 37 -7.82 1.06 12.46
N GLY A 38 -8.71 0.73 11.53
CA GLY A 38 -10.06 1.30 11.46
C GLY A 38 -10.20 2.43 10.43
N ASP A 39 -9.09 2.95 9.90
CA ASP A 39 -9.13 3.94 8.82
C ASP A 39 -9.77 3.34 7.56
N ARG A 40 -10.62 4.14 6.90
CA ARG A 40 -11.14 3.79 5.57
C ARG A 40 -10.07 4.04 4.52
N VAL A 41 -9.98 3.11 3.57
CA VAL A 41 -8.97 3.16 2.51
C VAL A 41 -9.57 2.87 1.16
N ALA A 42 -8.94 3.42 0.12
CA ALA A 42 -9.21 3.06 -1.26
C ALA A 42 -7.90 2.78 -2.00
N PHE A 43 -7.98 1.98 -3.07
CA PHE A 43 -6.91 1.94 -4.06
C PHE A 43 -6.93 3.24 -4.86
N ALA A 44 -5.85 4.01 -4.78
CA ALA A 44 -5.75 5.30 -5.45
C ALA A 44 -4.34 5.50 -6.01
N GLY A 45 -4.25 6.36 -7.03
CA GLY A 45 -3.01 6.73 -7.69
C GLY A 45 -2.44 5.65 -8.62
N ALA A 46 -1.30 5.95 -9.22
CA ALA A 46 -0.55 5.06 -10.09
C ALA A 46 0.94 5.23 -9.76
N PHE A 47 1.53 4.22 -9.13
CA PHE A 47 2.87 4.26 -8.57
C PHE A 47 3.74 3.16 -9.16
N ASP A 48 5.02 3.46 -9.33
CA ASP A 48 6.04 2.44 -9.53
C ASP A 48 6.25 1.74 -8.17
N LEU A 49 5.81 0.47 -8.09
CA LEU A 49 5.95 -0.33 -6.88
C LEU A 49 7.21 -1.19 -6.90
N ARG A 50 7.71 -1.47 -8.10
CA ARG A 50 8.86 -2.30 -8.37
C ARG A 50 9.65 -1.74 -9.56
N ASP A 51 10.97 -1.69 -9.44
CA ASP A 51 11.84 -1.29 -10.54
C ASP A 51 11.79 -2.34 -11.65
N GLY A 52 11.53 -1.89 -12.89
CA GLY A 52 11.40 -2.78 -14.05
C GLY A 52 9.98 -3.32 -14.29
N ASP A 53 8.99 -2.95 -13.47
CA ASP A 53 7.59 -3.10 -13.85
C ASP A 53 7.21 -2.00 -14.85
N ASP A 54 6.64 -2.40 -16.00
CA ASP A 54 6.14 -1.46 -17.01
C ASP A 54 4.76 -0.89 -16.64
N GLU A 55 4.09 -1.48 -15.65
CA GLU A 55 2.75 -1.10 -15.21
C GLU A 55 2.76 -0.44 -13.83
N ARG A 56 2.22 0.78 -13.77
CA ARG A 56 2.02 1.49 -12.51
C ARG A 56 0.79 0.97 -11.78
N GLN A 57 0.94 0.70 -10.49
CA GLN A 57 -0.09 0.09 -9.66
C GLN A 57 -0.55 1.05 -8.55
N PRO A 58 -1.81 0.97 -8.11
CA PRO A 58 -2.30 1.81 -7.02
C PRO A 58 -1.72 1.38 -5.67
N ARG A 59 -1.81 2.28 -4.69
CA ARG A 59 -1.57 2.00 -3.26
C ARG A 59 -2.84 2.23 -2.47
N LEU A 60 -2.91 1.69 -1.26
CA LEU A 60 -3.93 2.06 -0.29
C LEU A 60 -3.70 3.49 0.16
N ARG A 61 -4.70 4.35 0.02
CA ARG A 61 -4.72 5.71 0.56
C ARG A 61 -5.86 5.84 1.55
N VAL A 62 -5.58 6.45 2.71
CA VAL A 62 -6.62 6.83 3.67
C VAL A 62 -7.53 7.87 3.04
N ILE A 63 -8.83 7.66 3.17
CA ILE A 63 -9.86 8.58 2.65
C ILE A 63 -10.75 9.05 3.79
N ASP A 64 -11.21 10.29 3.66
CA ASP A 64 -12.28 10.84 4.50
C ASP A 64 -13.64 10.33 3.99
N GLU A 65 -14.67 10.33 4.86
CA GLU A 65 -16.04 9.96 4.48
C GLU A 65 -16.67 10.87 3.42
#